data_AF-A0A7C2VXT1-F1
#
_entry.id   AF-A0A7C2VXT1-F1
#
_cell.length_a   1.000
_cell.length_b   1.000
_cell.length_c   1.000
_cell.angle_alpha   90.00
_cell.angle_beta   90.00
_cell.angle_gamma   90.00
#
_symmetry.space_group_name_H-M   'P 1'
#
loop_
_entity.id
_entity.type
_entity.pdbx_description
1 polymer ?
#
loop_
_entity_poly.entity_id
_entity_poly.type
_entity_poly.pdbx_seq_one_letter_code
_entity_poly.pdbx_strand_id
1 'polypeptide(L)'
;MGGPKIEYFVRTEGERPRPREREGGKVDFYNLNLIENVVAGQVLARIPPGEEAVGPEVFPMGENVYVPEDNPRVLVAAVNGHAYWKDGLLHVSPEYVIEGNVDFSTGNVVFVGKLIVKGVIRAGFSVEAEELLVEGEVEGEVRTAGDM
;
A
#
# COMPACT_ATOMS: atom_id res chain seq x y z
N MET A 1 8.56 -20.93 -23.07
CA MET A 1 8.31 -21.23 -21.64
C MET A 1 7.92 -19.92 -20.99
N GLY A 2 6.65 -19.77 -20.61
CA GLY A 2 6.26 -18.68 -19.71
C GLY A 2 6.76 -19.03 -18.30
N GLY A 3 7.15 -18.03 -17.53
CA GLY A 3 7.44 -18.23 -16.11
C GLY A 3 6.22 -18.79 -15.36
N PRO A 4 6.41 -19.30 -14.13
CA PRO A 4 5.33 -19.80 -13.30
C PRO A 4 4.23 -18.73 -13.15
N LYS A 5 2.96 -19.16 -13.22
CA LYS A 5 1.84 -18.24 -13.04
C LYS A 5 1.74 -17.82 -11.58
N ILE A 6 1.70 -16.52 -11.32
CA ILE A 6 1.51 -15.96 -9.98
C ILE A 6 0.24 -15.11 -9.99
N GLU A 7 -0.60 -15.28 -8.99
CA GLU A 7 -1.79 -14.47 -8.76
C GLU A 7 -1.52 -13.46 -7.66
N TYR A 8 -1.66 -12.16 -7.98
CA TYR A 8 -1.43 -11.06 -7.04
C TYR A 8 -2.75 -10.58 -6.44
N PHE A 9 -2.74 -10.32 -5.14
CA PHE A 9 -3.86 -9.74 -4.38
C PHE A 9 -3.68 -8.25 -4.08
N VAL A 10 -2.54 -7.70 -4.48
CA VAL A 10 -2.23 -6.27 -4.54
C VAL A 10 -2.07 -5.85 -6.00
N ARG A 11 -2.00 -4.55 -6.25
CA ARG A 11 -1.71 -4.01 -7.59
C ARG A 11 -0.50 -4.67 -8.22
N THR A 12 -0.60 -5.01 -9.50
CA THR A 12 0.52 -5.56 -10.26
C THR A 12 1.45 -4.46 -10.74
N GLU A 13 2.68 -4.82 -11.14
CA GLU A 13 3.62 -3.87 -11.72
C GLU A 13 3.00 -3.10 -12.90
N GLY A 14 3.14 -1.77 -12.89
CA GLY A 14 2.59 -0.87 -13.93
C GLY A 14 1.10 -0.55 -13.79
N GLU A 15 0.37 -1.17 -12.85
CA GLU A 15 -1.02 -0.81 -12.56
C GLU A 15 -1.07 0.54 -11.82
N ARG A 16 -1.88 1.47 -12.34
CA ARG A 16 -2.10 2.77 -11.70
C ARG A 16 -3.21 2.70 -10.66
N PRO A 17 -3.14 3.50 -9.58
CA PRO A 17 -4.26 3.67 -8.67
C PRO A 17 -5.52 4.07 -9.44
N ARG A 18 -6.64 3.40 -9.14
CA ARG A 18 -7.95 3.76 -9.70
C ARG A 18 -8.74 4.54 -8.64
N PRO A 19 -9.21 5.77 -8.93
CA PRO A 19 -10.13 6.46 -8.04
C PRO A 19 -11.39 5.63 -7.80
N ARG A 20 -11.95 5.65 -6.59
CA ARG A 20 -13.24 4.99 -6.34
C ARG A 20 -14.37 5.79 -7.00
N GLU A 21 -15.11 5.14 -7.89
CA GLU A 21 -16.40 5.65 -8.38
C GLU A 21 -17.49 5.33 -7.35
N ARG A 22 -18.27 6.33 -6.94
CA ARG A 22 -19.49 6.09 -6.14
C ARG A 22 -20.66 5.73 -7.07
N GLU A 23 -21.64 5.02 -6.52
CA GLU A 23 -22.94 4.79 -7.17
C GLU A 23 -23.53 6.12 -7.65
N GLY A 24 -23.78 6.24 -8.95
CA GLY A 24 -24.31 7.47 -9.58
C GLY A 24 -23.29 8.32 -10.36
N GLY A 25 -22.06 7.85 -10.57
CA GLY A 25 -21.12 8.47 -11.53
C GLY A 25 -20.45 9.76 -11.06
N LYS A 26 -20.52 10.09 -9.76
CA LYS A 26 -19.72 11.16 -9.16
C LYS A 26 -18.38 10.58 -8.68
N VAL A 27 -17.30 11.12 -9.21
CA VAL A 27 -15.93 10.80 -8.79
C VAL A 27 -15.70 11.34 -7.37
N ASP A 28 -15.20 10.48 -6.47
CA ASP A 28 -14.81 10.88 -5.12
C ASP A 28 -13.39 11.46 -5.14
N PHE A 29 -13.30 12.78 -5.31
CA PHE A 29 -12.02 13.50 -5.32
C PHE A 29 -11.30 13.51 -3.96
N TYR A 30 -11.97 13.07 -2.89
CA TYR A 30 -11.38 12.97 -1.56
C TYR A 30 -10.82 11.58 -1.26
N ASN A 31 -11.14 10.54 -2.04
CA ASN A 31 -10.67 9.18 -1.77
C ASN A 31 -10.08 8.55 -3.04
N LEU A 32 -8.85 8.95 -3.35
CA LEU A 32 -8.14 8.55 -4.57
C LEU A 32 -7.52 7.15 -4.50
N ASN A 33 -7.52 6.53 -3.31
CA ASN A 33 -6.97 5.19 -3.06
C ASN A 33 -5.52 5.04 -3.55
N LEU A 34 -4.69 6.07 -3.37
CA LEU A 34 -3.33 6.10 -3.92
C LEU A 34 -2.42 5.05 -3.29
N ILE A 35 -2.59 4.81 -1.99
CA ILE A 35 -1.77 3.91 -1.19
C ILE A 35 -2.43 2.53 -1.09
N GLU A 36 -1.69 1.49 -1.47
CA GLU A 36 -2.12 0.09 -1.34
C GLU A 36 -1.71 -0.44 0.05
N ASN A 37 -2.55 -0.19 1.06
CA ASN A 37 -2.29 -0.62 2.44
C ASN A 37 -2.33 -2.15 2.59
N VAL A 38 -1.36 -2.70 3.34
CA VAL A 38 -1.29 -4.11 3.70
C VAL A 38 -0.89 -4.24 5.18
N VAL A 39 -1.40 -5.27 5.84
CA VAL A 39 -1.05 -5.58 7.24
C VAL A 39 -0.09 -6.76 7.33
N ALA A 40 0.71 -6.83 8.39
CA ALA A 40 1.61 -7.95 8.64
C ALA A 40 0.84 -9.28 8.65
N GLY A 41 1.38 -10.30 7.97
CA GLY A 41 0.71 -11.59 7.80
C GLY A 41 -0.30 -11.63 6.63
N GLN A 42 -0.59 -10.51 5.96
CA GLN A 42 -1.45 -10.50 4.79
C GLN A 42 -0.79 -11.19 3.60
N VAL A 43 -1.53 -12.08 2.93
CA VAL A 43 -1.09 -12.70 1.67
C VAL A 43 -1.16 -11.67 0.54
N LEU A 44 -0.02 -11.45 -0.12
CA LEU A 44 0.16 -10.49 -1.22
C LEU A 44 0.07 -11.16 -2.59
N ALA A 45 0.53 -12.40 -2.69
CA ALA A 45 0.48 -13.18 -3.91
C ALA A 45 0.41 -14.67 -3.59
N ARG A 46 -0.09 -15.46 -4.55
CA ARG A 46 -0.07 -16.93 -4.49
C ARG A 46 0.40 -17.57 -5.79
N ILE A 47 1.00 -18.74 -5.64
CA ILE A 47 1.22 -19.69 -6.72
C ILE A 47 -0.01 -20.61 -6.79
N PRO A 48 -0.75 -20.66 -7.91
CA PRO A 48 -1.91 -21.51 -8.06
C PRO A 48 -1.58 -23.01 -7.87
N PRO A 49 -2.56 -23.82 -7.47
CA PRO A 49 -2.42 -25.28 -7.54
C PRO A 49 -2.07 -25.72 -8.97
N GLY A 50 -1.18 -26.70 -9.10
CA GLY A 50 -0.75 -27.25 -10.39
C GLY A 50 0.56 -26.67 -10.94
N GLU A 51 1.05 -25.56 -10.40
CA GLU A 51 2.43 -25.11 -10.64
C GLU A 51 3.40 -26.01 -9.85
N GLU A 52 4.42 -26.51 -10.56
CA GLU A 52 5.47 -27.38 -9.99
C GLU A 52 6.48 -26.58 -9.16
N ALA A 53 6.85 -25.38 -9.64
CA ALA A 53 7.75 -24.50 -8.94
C ALA A 53 7.03 -23.82 -7.76
N VAL A 54 7.60 -23.95 -6.57
CA VAL A 54 7.13 -23.33 -5.32
C VAL A 54 8.33 -22.86 -4.53
N GLY A 55 8.14 -21.89 -3.63
CA GLY A 55 9.22 -21.37 -2.81
C GLY A 55 9.61 -19.93 -3.13
N PRO A 56 10.54 -19.36 -2.33
CA PRO A 56 10.95 -17.96 -2.42
C PRO A 56 11.51 -17.56 -3.79
N GLU A 57 12.17 -18.48 -4.50
CA GLU A 57 12.78 -18.25 -5.81
C GLU A 57 11.77 -17.99 -6.93
N VAL A 58 10.49 -18.34 -6.71
CA VAL A 58 9.41 -18.11 -7.67
C VAL A 58 8.86 -16.70 -7.57
N PHE A 59 8.89 -16.10 -6.38
CA PHE A 59 8.29 -14.80 -6.14
C PHE A 59 9.28 -13.65 -6.43
N PRO A 60 8.80 -12.52 -6.96
CA PRO A 60 9.60 -11.30 -7.09
C PRO A 60 9.71 -10.60 -5.73
N MET A 61 10.54 -11.15 -4.84
CA MET A 61 10.63 -10.69 -3.44
C MET A 61 11.51 -9.46 -3.28
N GLY A 62 10.93 -8.40 -2.74
CA GLY A 62 11.63 -7.20 -2.27
C GLY A 62 11.80 -7.16 -0.75
N GLU A 63 11.81 -5.96 -0.19
CA GLU A 63 11.91 -5.72 1.24
C GLU A 63 10.57 -5.97 1.96
N ASN A 64 10.67 -6.44 3.21
CA ASN A 64 9.55 -6.69 4.13
C ASN A 64 8.44 -7.60 3.56
N VAL A 65 8.82 -8.59 2.75
CA VAL A 65 7.98 -9.70 2.33
C VAL A 65 8.68 -11.03 2.60
N TYR A 66 7.92 -12.09 2.80
CA TYR A 66 8.48 -13.42 3.04
C TYR A 66 7.56 -14.53 2.52
N VAL A 67 8.16 -15.70 2.30
CA VAL A 67 7.43 -16.94 2.02
C VAL A 67 7.46 -17.79 3.29
N PRO A 68 6.31 -18.13 3.89
CA PRO A 68 6.24 -18.99 5.07
C PRO A 68 6.79 -20.40 4.77
N GLU A 69 7.57 -20.97 5.70
CA GLU A 69 8.11 -22.34 5.54
C GLU A 69 7.00 -23.40 5.49
N ASP A 70 5.90 -23.19 6.22
CA ASP A 70 4.73 -24.07 6.27
C ASP A 70 3.80 -23.92 5.06
N ASN A 71 3.94 -22.84 4.29
CA ASN A 71 3.16 -22.58 3.09
C ASN A 71 4.01 -21.92 1.99
N PRO A 72 4.82 -22.68 1.25
CA PRO A 72 5.73 -22.16 0.24
C PRO A 72 5.03 -21.64 -1.03
N ARG A 73 3.69 -21.61 -1.05
CA ARG A 73 2.86 -21.17 -2.18
C ARG A 73 2.33 -19.75 -2.01
N VAL A 74 2.64 -19.06 -0.91
CA VAL A 74 2.18 -17.70 -0.66
C VAL A 74 3.34 -16.76 -0.37
N LEU A 75 3.21 -15.53 -0.86
CA LEU A 75 4.05 -14.41 -0.46
C LEU A 75 3.25 -13.54 0.51
N VAL A 76 3.88 -13.19 1.63
CA VAL A 76 3.22 -12.56 2.78
C VAL A 76 3.94 -11.27 3.16
N ALA A 77 3.19 -10.25 3.58
CA ALA A 77 3.74 -9.03 4.15
C ALA A 77 4.36 -9.30 5.53
N ALA A 78 5.61 -8.87 5.74
CA ALA A 78 6.29 -9.00 7.03
C ALA A 78 5.90 -7.89 8.02
N VAL A 79 5.40 -6.75 7.53
CA VAL A 79 5.09 -5.55 8.32
C VAL A 79 3.78 -4.92 7.84
N ASN A 80 3.17 -4.08 8.69
CA ASN A 80 2.13 -3.15 8.25
C ASN A 80 2.78 -2.07 7.36
N GLY A 81 2.14 -1.69 6.27
CA GLY A 81 2.66 -0.64 5.40
C GLY A 81 1.94 -0.53 4.06
N HIS A 82 2.65 -0.04 3.04
CA HIS A 82 2.16 -0.02 1.68
C HIS A 82 2.91 -1.02 0.80
N ALA A 83 2.18 -1.76 -0.02
CA ALA A 83 2.75 -2.63 -1.04
C ALA A 83 3.08 -1.81 -2.30
N TYR A 84 4.28 -1.99 -2.85
CA TYR A 84 4.71 -1.31 -4.06
C TYR A 84 5.71 -2.13 -4.87
N TRP A 85 5.77 -1.86 -6.17
CA TRP A 85 6.73 -2.45 -7.09
C TRP A 85 7.90 -1.51 -7.31
N LYS A 86 9.11 -2.05 -7.21
CA LYS A 86 10.36 -1.34 -7.54
C LYS A 86 11.37 -2.34 -8.08
N ASP A 87 11.98 -2.00 -9.22
CA ASP A 87 12.99 -2.81 -9.91
C ASP A 87 12.53 -4.26 -10.19
N GLY A 88 11.25 -4.45 -10.54
CA GLY A 88 10.66 -5.76 -10.81
C GLY A 88 10.38 -6.61 -9.56
N LEU A 89 10.55 -6.05 -8.36
CA LEU A 89 10.31 -6.72 -7.08
C LEU A 89 9.14 -6.09 -6.32
N LEU A 90 8.39 -6.90 -5.59
CA LEU A 90 7.30 -6.49 -4.72
C LEU A 90 7.81 -6.29 -3.29
N HIS A 91 7.65 -5.07 -2.79
CA HIS A 91 8.10 -4.63 -1.47
C HIS A 91 6.91 -4.23 -0.61
N VAL A 92 7.11 -4.21 0.70
CA VAL A 92 6.24 -3.50 1.64
C VAL A 92 7.09 -2.46 2.37
N SER A 93 6.63 -1.22 2.49
CA SER A 93 7.30 -0.22 3.34
C SER A 93 6.37 0.23 4.47
N PRO A 94 6.84 0.16 5.74
CA PRO A 94 6.08 0.63 6.89
C PRO A 94 6.03 2.17 6.98
N GLU A 95 6.81 2.84 6.13
CA GLU A 95 6.82 4.29 5.99
C GLU A 95 6.27 4.69 4.60
N TYR A 96 5.46 5.75 4.57
CA TYR A 96 5.05 6.40 3.33
C TYR A 96 5.33 7.89 3.41
N VAL A 97 5.90 8.46 2.35
CA VAL A 97 6.25 9.88 2.27
C VAL A 97 5.40 10.55 1.21
N ILE A 98 4.63 11.56 1.63
CA ILE A 98 3.95 12.49 0.75
C ILE A 98 4.87 13.70 0.59
N GLU A 99 5.53 13.77 -0.58
CA GLU A 99 6.44 14.87 -0.92
C GLU A 99 5.73 16.23 -1.04
N GLY A 100 4.42 16.23 -1.28
CA GLY A 100 3.61 17.43 -1.50
C GLY A 100 2.54 17.69 -0.43
N ASN A 101 1.50 18.40 -0.84
CA ASN A 101 0.36 18.71 0.02
C ASN A 101 -0.65 17.57 0.04
N VAL A 102 -1.41 17.47 1.13
CA VAL A 102 -2.67 16.72 1.15
C VAL A 102 -3.78 17.68 0.70
N ASP A 103 -4.14 17.59 -0.58
CA ASP A 103 -5.13 18.41 -1.27
C ASP A 103 -5.89 17.59 -2.33
N PHE A 104 -6.59 18.22 -3.29
CA PHE A 104 -7.35 17.52 -4.33
C PHE A 104 -6.52 16.56 -5.22
N SER A 105 -5.20 16.72 -5.27
CA SER A 105 -4.32 15.80 -6.00
C SER A 105 -3.97 14.54 -5.21
N THR A 106 -4.08 14.61 -3.88
CA THR A 106 -3.73 13.52 -2.94
C THR A 106 -4.98 12.86 -2.36
N GLY A 107 -6.02 13.63 -2.08
CA GLY A 107 -7.21 13.21 -1.35
C GLY A 107 -6.93 13.07 0.15
N ASN A 108 -7.92 12.59 0.89
CA ASN A 108 -7.76 12.09 2.24
C ASN A 108 -6.86 10.85 2.24
N VAL A 109 -6.07 10.70 3.30
CA VAL A 109 -5.08 9.64 3.42
C VAL A 109 -5.36 8.80 4.65
N VAL A 110 -5.36 7.49 4.47
CA VAL A 110 -5.37 6.51 5.55
C VAL A 110 -4.16 5.61 5.33
N PHE A 111 -3.29 5.51 6.34
CA PHE A 111 -2.08 4.71 6.26
C PHE A 111 -1.87 3.87 7.52
N VAL A 112 -1.57 2.58 7.35
CA VAL A 112 -1.46 1.63 8.48
C VAL A 112 -0.10 1.63 9.19
N GLY A 113 0.75 2.61 8.91
CA GLY A 113 2.10 2.72 9.49
C GLY A 113 2.50 4.18 9.69
N LYS A 114 3.79 4.48 9.52
CA LYS A 114 4.34 5.83 9.65
C LYS A 114 4.14 6.66 8.39
N LEU A 115 3.38 7.74 8.48
CA LEU A 115 3.18 8.67 7.38
C LEU A 115 4.00 9.94 7.62
N ILE A 116 4.73 10.38 6.59
CA ILE A 116 5.45 11.66 6.59
C ILE A 116 4.82 12.55 5.52
N VAL A 117 4.35 13.73 5.93
CA VAL A 117 3.83 14.75 5.01
C VAL A 117 4.79 15.93 4.99
N LYS A 118 5.47 16.15 3.87
CA LYS A 118 6.42 17.26 3.71
C LYS A 118 5.74 18.60 3.41
N GLY A 119 4.54 18.56 2.81
CA GLY A 119 3.75 19.74 2.50
C GLY A 119 2.69 20.07 3.54
N VAL A 120 1.66 20.80 3.11
CA VAL A 120 0.55 21.25 3.94
C VAL A 120 -0.61 20.25 3.88
N ILE A 121 -1.17 19.90 5.03
CA ILE A 121 -2.48 19.24 5.09
C ILE A 121 -3.55 20.32 4.98
N ARG A 122 -4.15 20.48 3.79
CA ARG A 122 -5.06 21.60 3.50
C ARG A 122 -6.39 21.47 4.24
N ALA A 123 -7.01 22.61 4.52
CA ALA A 123 -8.34 22.66 5.11
C ALA A 123 -9.35 21.84 4.28
N GLY A 124 -10.18 21.05 4.96
CA GLY A 124 -11.16 20.15 4.33
C GLY A 124 -10.62 18.78 3.92
N PHE A 125 -9.33 18.51 4.15
CA PHE A 125 -8.73 17.18 3.99
C PHE A 125 -8.38 16.56 5.34
N SER A 126 -8.24 15.24 5.35
CA SER A 126 -7.93 14.44 6.54
C SER A 126 -6.81 13.46 6.30
N VAL A 127 -6.01 13.24 7.34
CA VAL A 127 -4.95 12.24 7.38
C VAL A 127 -5.14 11.37 8.62
N GLU A 128 -5.14 10.06 8.42
CA GLU A 128 -5.16 9.05 9.47
C GLU A 128 -3.96 8.12 9.32
N ALA A 129 -3.16 7.97 10.38
CA ALA A 129 -1.99 7.09 10.39
C ALA A 129 -1.71 6.49 11.77
N GLU A 130 -0.92 5.41 11.84
CA GLU A 130 -0.45 4.90 13.14
C GLU A 130 0.50 5.92 13.80
N GLU A 131 1.49 6.37 13.03
CA GLU A 131 2.38 7.47 13.38
C GLU A 131 2.34 8.54 12.28
N LEU A 132 2.29 9.82 12.65
CA LEU A 132 2.27 10.93 11.69
C LEU A 132 3.36 11.95 12.01
N LEU A 133 4.18 12.27 11.01
CA LEU A 133 5.09 13.41 11.01
C LEU A 133 4.67 14.41 9.93
N VAL A 134 4.46 15.66 10.30
CA VAL A 134 4.17 16.75 9.35
C VAL A 134 5.31 17.76 9.42
N GLU A 135 6.02 17.97 8.30
CA GLU A 135 7.09 18.97 8.20
C GLU A 135 6.56 20.34 7.75
N GLY A 136 5.40 20.37 7.10
CA GLY A 136 4.70 21.59 6.71
C GLY A 136 3.68 22.06 7.75
N GLU A 137 2.59 22.68 7.28
CA GLU A 137 1.50 23.20 8.12
C GLU A 137 0.30 22.25 8.15
N VAL A 138 -0.47 22.30 9.25
CA VAL A 138 -1.71 21.54 9.40
C VAL A 138 -2.90 22.51 9.44
N GLU A 139 -3.68 22.53 8.37
CA GLU A 139 -4.95 23.26 8.27
C GLU A 139 -6.18 22.32 8.30
N GLY A 140 -5.96 21.02 8.04
CA GLY A 140 -6.99 19.97 7.98
C GLY A 140 -7.10 19.12 9.25
N GLU A 141 -7.77 17.97 9.12
CA GLU A 141 -7.95 17.00 10.21
C GLU A 141 -6.80 15.99 10.25
N VAL A 142 -6.33 15.68 11.46
CA VAL A 142 -5.30 14.67 11.73
C VAL A 142 -5.84 13.69 12.76
N ARG A 143 -5.66 12.40 12.52
CA ARG A 143 -5.97 11.32 13.48
C ARG A 143 -4.78 10.39 13.57
N THR A 144 -4.32 10.11 14.79
CA THR A 144 -3.32 9.07 15.03
C THR A 144 -3.89 7.97 15.92
N ALA A 145 -3.39 6.75 15.76
CA ALA A 145 -3.84 5.61 16.58
C ALA A 145 -3.60 5.82 18.09
N GLY A 146 -2.70 6.75 18.47
CA GLY A 146 -2.43 7.11 19.86
C GLY A 146 -3.45 8.06 20.50
N ASP A 147 -4.38 8.64 19.74
CA ASP A 147 -5.37 9.63 20.21
C ASP A 147 -6.73 9.01 20.62
N MET A 148 -6.82 7.68 20.76
CA MET A 148 -8.03 6.96 21.19
C MET A 148 -7.90 6.30 22.57
#